data_AF-A0AAV2RHH9-F1
#
_entry.id   AF-A0AAV2RHH9-F1
#
_cell.length_a   1.000
_cell.length_b   1.000
_cell.length_c   1.000
_cell.angle_alpha   90.00
_cell.angle_beta   90.00
_cell.angle_gamma   90.00
#
_symmetry.space_group_name_H-M   'P 1'
#
loop_
_entity.id
_entity.type
_entity.pdbx_description
1 polymer ?
#
loop_
_entity_poly.entity_id
_entity_poly.type
_entity_poly.pdbx_seq_one_letter_code
_entity_poly.pdbx_strand_id
1 'polypeptide(L)'
;MDCINTRLWSIIGQRWPITLAMVIGAAACITTLITKEDPTVTLVLSCAGYLGISSSYVLVRLLASKFFPNYANRVRIPTLSKLLGHIVNPIVNQMVKITSNSQRQHFDNFIAELNSSGKLEYVLNEFNKLKKENNIEGMFHLIWGLEEAHRCLDIDVVPSSKSEEESERLRREGENCYEKKQCEKALHFYNLSLMSAPHPEMYTEGTYQQNKSGIENSRIVYRELALAFVSRSVVLYDLKQYRQCIYDIDTALKLGYYNVNNCDILERKMKCLFALNETQEARDVLEECINYLMFCNLSGTEYETKKMSLLKYRHKSYDYSKHSRNRRNSFHAYGNIRNISDEDLVFAYQTPPPPSLVGFENPSIPALSNALRMQYTPQQGRFLIATRDILPGEVLAVEKGYVTSVNIKDPVALQTYCCTCLAHCAAPLPCPECAMVVFCSENCRLEGLTNFHRIECEALATISVLKFPCISAYRMLIKNSYVKLKNLIPQ
;
A
#
# COMPACT_ATOMS: atom_id res chain seq x y z
N MET A 1 33.65 -12.04 21.08
CA MET A 1 34.18 -13.43 20.96
C MET A 1 34.08 -13.91 19.51
N ASP A 2 34.08 -12.99 18.52
CA ASP A 2 33.58 -13.28 17.17
C ASP A 2 34.69 -13.52 16.13
N CYS A 3 35.95 -13.24 16.46
CA CYS A 3 37.05 -13.33 15.50
C CYS A 3 37.74 -14.72 15.45
N ILE A 4 37.64 -15.51 16.53
CA ILE A 4 38.22 -16.87 16.59
C ILE A 4 37.26 -17.92 15.98
N ASN A 5 35.95 -17.64 16.03
CA ASN A 5 34.90 -18.54 15.53
C ASN A 5 34.71 -18.49 14.00
N THR A 6 35.38 -17.62 13.25
CA THR A 6 35.27 -17.62 11.77
C THR A 6 36.30 -18.54 11.11
N ARG A 7 37.48 -18.72 11.72
CA ARG A 7 38.56 -19.56 11.18
C ARG A 7 38.25 -21.06 11.26
N LEU A 8 37.78 -21.55 12.40
CA LEU A 8 37.46 -22.98 12.58
C LEU A 8 36.37 -23.44 11.59
N TRP A 9 35.38 -22.58 11.37
CA TRP A 9 34.23 -22.84 10.49
C TRP A 9 34.56 -22.71 9.00
N SER A 10 35.64 -21.99 8.64
CA SER A 10 36.16 -21.96 7.27
C SER A 10 36.92 -23.24 6.89
N ILE A 11 37.53 -23.92 7.87
CA ILE A 11 38.33 -25.14 7.66
C ILE A 11 37.42 -26.37 7.65
N ILE A 12 36.48 -26.45 8.59
CA ILE A 12 35.60 -27.62 8.74
C ILE A 12 34.48 -27.60 7.70
N GLY A 13 34.14 -26.45 7.10
CA GLY A 13 33.04 -26.33 6.14
C GLY A 13 31.68 -26.31 6.82
N GLN A 14 30.89 -25.27 6.54
CA GLN A 14 29.67 -24.96 7.30
C GLN A 14 28.60 -26.08 7.30
N ARG A 15 28.66 -27.02 6.32
CA ARG A 15 27.71 -28.15 6.15
C ARG A 15 27.97 -29.33 7.07
N TRP A 16 29.17 -29.46 7.61
CA TRP A 16 29.58 -30.62 8.38
C TRP A 16 28.80 -30.86 9.67
N PRO A 17 28.41 -29.84 10.47
CA PRO A 17 27.61 -30.09 11.67
C PRO A 17 26.24 -30.70 11.36
N ILE A 18 25.61 -30.33 10.25
CA ILE A 18 24.35 -30.94 9.79
C ILE A 18 24.60 -32.36 9.30
N THR A 19 25.60 -32.55 8.44
CA THR A 19 25.94 -33.87 7.90
C THR A 19 26.30 -34.84 9.02
N LEU A 20 27.07 -34.39 10.02
CA LEU A 20 27.46 -35.18 11.17
C LEU A 20 26.25 -35.51 12.06
N ALA A 21 25.37 -34.54 12.34
CA ALA A 21 24.15 -34.80 13.12
C ALA A 21 23.20 -35.79 12.44
N MET A 22 23.04 -35.69 11.11
CA MET A 22 22.23 -36.62 10.34
C MET A 22 22.86 -38.02 10.25
N VAL A 23 24.18 -38.11 10.03
CA VAL A 23 24.89 -39.40 9.94
C VAL A 23 24.91 -40.11 11.30
N ILE A 24 25.20 -39.38 12.39
CA ILE A 24 25.16 -39.94 13.75
C ILE A 24 23.73 -40.35 14.13
N GLY A 25 22.73 -39.52 13.81
CA GLY A 25 21.33 -39.84 14.07
C GLY A 25 20.84 -41.07 13.30
N ALA A 26 21.19 -41.16 12.01
CA ALA A 26 20.85 -42.31 11.17
C ALA A 26 21.58 -43.59 11.62
N ALA A 27 22.87 -43.50 11.96
CA ALA A 27 23.64 -44.63 12.47
C ALA A 27 23.02 -45.15 13.78
N ALA A 28 22.70 -44.26 14.73
CA ALA A 28 22.04 -44.63 15.98
C ALA A 28 20.68 -45.32 15.75
N CYS A 29 19.87 -44.82 14.80
CA CYS A 29 18.60 -45.44 14.41
C CYS A 29 18.74 -46.80 13.69
N ILE A 30 19.86 -47.05 13.00
CA ILE A 30 20.12 -48.35 12.37
C ILE A 30 20.63 -49.34 13.41
N THR A 31 21.48 -48.90 14.36
CA THR A 31 22.03 -49.76 15.41
C THR A 31 20.95 -50.31 16.34
N THR A 32 19.84 -49.58 16.57
CA THR A 32 18.69 -50.09 17.34
C THR A 32 18.02 -51.32 16.69
N LEU A 33 18.20 -51.53 15.38
CA LEU A 33 17.69 -52.74 14.72
C LEU A 33 18.48 -54.00 15.10
N ILE A 34 19.72 -53.82 15.55
CA ILE A 34 20.68 -54.89 15.85
C ILE A 34 20.77 -55.13 17.36
N THR A 35 20.61 -54.10 18.20
CA THR A 35 20.80 -54.19 19.67
C THR A 35 19.53 -54.49 20.46
N LYS A 36 18.53 -55.14 19.84
CA LYS A 36 17.18 -55.35 20.43
C LYS A 36 17.15 -56.18 21.72
N GLU A 37 18.25 -56.83 22.07
CA GLU A 37 18.37 -57.71 23.24
C GLU A 37 18.59 -56.92 24.55
N ASP A 38 19.10 -55.69 24.49
CA ASP A 38 19.31 -54.82 25.66
C ASP A 38 18.36 -53.60 25.61
N PRO A 39 17.35 -53.52 26.50
CA PRO A 39 16.39 -52.43 26.55
C PRO A 39 17.01 -51.06 26.84
N THR A 40 18.06 -51.01 27.67
CA THR A 40 18.71 -49.76 28.08
C THR A 40 19.55 -49.20 26.93
N VAL A 41 20.31 -50.06 26.25
CA VAL A 41 21.09 -49.67 25.06
C VAL A 41 20.17 -49.22 23.92
N THR A 42 19.06 -49.94 23.70
CA THR A 42 18.07 -49.59 22.68
C THR A 42 17.41 -48.24 22.95
N LEU A 43 17.10 -47.92 24.21
CA LEU A 43 16.53 -46.63 24.60
C LEU A 43 17.52 -45.48 24.36
N VAL A 44 18.78 -45.63 24.79
CA VAL A 44 19.83 -44.61 24.62
C VAL A 44 20.08 -44.31 23.14
N LEU A 45 20.17 -45.35 22.30
CA LEU A 45 20.36 -45.20 20.86
C LEU A 45 19.14 -44.57 20.18
N SER A 46 17.92 -44.88 20.63
CA SER A 46 16.69 -44.27 20.12
C SER A 46 16.62 -42.77 20.44
N CYS A 47 16.99 -42.39 21.67
CA CYS A 47 17.08 -40.98 22.08
C CYS A 47 18.16 -40.23 21.30
N ALA A 48 19.34 -40.83 21.10
CA ALA A 48 20.42 -40.24 20.32
C ALA A 48 20.02 -40.05 18.84
N GLY A 49 19.34 -41.03 18.25
CA GLY A 49 18.80 -40.96 16.90
C GLY A 49 17.78 -39.82 16.73
N TYR A 50 16.81 -39.74 17.64
CA TYR A 50 15.78 -38.70 17.60
C TYR A 50 16.35 -37.29 17.80
N LEU A 51 17.32 -37.12 18.71
CA LEU A 51 18.00 -35.85 18.93
C LEU A 51 18.86 -35.43 17.73
N GLY A 52 19.60 -36.37 17.11
CA GLY A 52 20.41 -36.09 15.91
C GLY A 52 19.55 -35.65 14.72
N ILE A 53 18.42 -36.33 14.49
CA ILE A 53 17.50 -35.97 13.41
C ILE A 53 16.79 -34.64 13.72
N SER A 54 16.25 -34.46 14.93
CA SER A 54 15.51 -33.24 15.29
C SER A 54 16.41 -32.00 15.32
N SER A 55 17.63 -32.12 15.83
CA SER A 55 18.61 -31.01 15.82
C SER A 55 19.00 -30.61 14.40
N SER A 56 19.06 -31.55 13.45
CA SER A 56 19.33 -31.23 12.03
C SER A 56 18.25 -30.33 11.43
N TYR A 57 16.96 -30.54 11.74
CA TYR A 57 15.86 -29.67 11.27
C TYR A 57 15.94 -28.26 11.84
N VAL A 58 16.34 -28.11 13.11
CA VAL A 58 16.52 -26.81 13.77
C VAL A 58 17.73 -26.07 13.18
N LEU A 59 18.85 -26.77 12.99
CA LEU A 59 20.05 -26.23 12.35
C LEU A 59 19.78 -25.80 10.90
N VAL A 60 19.01 -26.57 10.14
CA VAL A 60 18.59 -26.18 8.78
C VAL A 60 17.80 -24.88 8.79
N ARG A 61 16.87 -24.67 9.74
CA ARG A 61 16.09 -23.41 9.83
C ARG A 61 16.95 -22.22 10.26
N LEU A 62 17.79 -22.38 11.28
CA LEU A 62 18.62 -21.30 11.82
C LEU A 62 19.72 -20.86 10.85
N LEU A 63 20.20 -21.79 10.03
CA LEU A 63 21.28 -21.54 9.08
C LEU A 63 20.80 -21.58 7.63
N ALA A 64 19.48 -21.57 7.38
CA ALA A 64 18.88 -21.64 6.04
C ALA A 64 19.43 -20.54 5.12
N SER A 65 19.56 -19.31 5.64
CA SER A 65 20.12 -18.16 4.93
C SER A 65 21.60 -18.30 4.58
N LYS A 66 22.34 -19.17 5.28
CA LYS A 66 23.77 -19.44 5.08
C LYS A 66 24.06 -20.73 4.30
N PHE A 67 23.19 -21.74 4.40
CA PHE A 67 23.31 -23.01 3.67
C PHE A 67 22.85 -22.93 2.23
N PHE A 68 21.84 -22.11 2.01
CA PHE A 68 21.29 -21.85 0.70
C PHE A 68 21.50 -20.37 0.33
N PRO A 69 22.75 -19.89 0.20
CA PRO A 69 23.01 -18.56 -0.35
C PRO A 69 22.43 -18.46 -1.77
N ASN A 70 22.28 -19.62 -2.44
CA ASN A 70 21.68 -19.77 -3.76
C ASN A 70 20.16 -20.06 -3.77
N TYR A 71 19.46 -20.18 -2.64
CA TYR A 71 17.98 -20.18 -2.68
C TYR A 71 17.40 -18.78 -2.92
N ALA A 72 18.24 -17.74 -2.93
CA ALA A 72 17.92 -16.43 -3.51
C ALA A 72 17.90 -16.43 -5.05
N ASN A 73 18.42 -17.47 -5.73
CA ASN A 73 18.50 -17.53 -7.21
C ASN A 73 17.30 -18.20 -7.88
N ARG A 74 16.14 -18.19 -7.22
CA ARG A 74 14.86 -18.21 -7.93
C ARG A 74 14.12 -16.92 -7.67
N VAL A 75 14.68 -15.81 -8.15
CA VAL A 75 13.84 -14.80 -8.80
C VAL A 75 13.21 -15.51 -10.01
N ARG A 76 12.21 -16.34 -9.76
CA ARG A 76 11.28 -16.78 -10.78
C ARG A 76 10.58 -15.50 -11.18
N ILE A 77 11.06 -14.85 -12.24
CA ILE A 77 10.20 -13.99 -13.05
C ILE A 77 8.98 -14.88 -13.35
N PRO A 78 7.79 -14.59 -12.81
CA PRO A 78 6.64 -15.41 -13.08
C PRO A 78 6.47 -15.37 -14.60
N THR A 79 6.69 -16.50 -15.27
CA THR A 79 6.17 -16.65 -16.62
C THR A 79 4.66 -16.47 -16.49
N LEU A 80 4.08 -15.65 -17.36
CA LEU A 80 2.65 -15.40 -17.48
C LEU A 80 1.82 -16.71 -17.41
N SER A 81 2.41 -17.84 -17.84
CA SER A 81 1.85 -19.19 -17.75
C SER A 81 1.56 -19.70 -16.33
N LYS A 82 2.29 -19.28 -15.30
CA LYS A 82 2.02 -19.65 -13.90
C LYS A 82 0.93 -18.80 -13.25
N LEU A 83 0.67 -17.60 -13.78
CA LEU A 83 -0.46 -16.78 -13.36
C LEU A 83 -1.78 -17.40 -13.85
N LEU A 84 -1.79 -17.94 -15.07
CA LEU A 84 -2.95 -18.58 -15.70
C LEU A 84 -3.40 -19.88 -14.98
N GLY A 85 -2.48 -20.68 -14.45
CA GLY A 85 -2.81 -21.91 -13.72
C GLY A 85 -3.51 -21.70 -12.37
N HIS A 86 -3.37 -20.53 -11.75
CA HIS A 86 -4.04 -20.16 -10.49
C HIS A 86 -5.32 -19.35 -10.70
N ILE A 87 -5.57 -18.86 -11.91
CA ILE A 87 -6.76 -18.07 -12.24
C ILE A 87 -8.00 -18.96 -12.29
N VAL A 88 -7.88 -20.24 -12.65
CA VAL A 88 -9.06 -20.95 -13.17
C VAL A 88 -9.62 -22.02 -12.27
N ASN A 89 -8.75 -22.79 -11.61
CA ASN A 89 -9.19 -23.79 -10.65
C ASN A 89 -10.05 -23.21 -9.50
N PRO A 90 -9.90 -21.94 -9.11
CA PRO A 90 -10.74 -21.35 -8.08
C PRO A 90 -11.89 -20.50 -8.64
N ILE A 91 -11.96 -20.13 -9.93
CA ILE A 91 -13.18 -19.52 -10.51
C ILE A 91 -14.35 -20.52 -10.46
N VAL A 92 -14.08 -21.79 -10.77
CA VAL A 92 -15.09 -22.87 -10.74
C VAL A 92 -15.43 -23.30 -9.30
N ASN A 93 -14.46 -23.26 -8.37
CA ASN A 93 -14.67 -23.64 -6.97
C ASN A 93 -15.12 -22.48 -6.05
N GLN A 94 -14.99 -21.22 -6.46
CA GLN A 94 -15.36 -20.05 -5.64
C GLN A 94 -16.71 -19.43 -5.98
N MET A 95 -17.28 -19.69 -7.16
CA MET A 95 -18.71 -19.43 -7.40
C MET A 95 -19.61 -20.14 -6.37
N VAL A 96 -19.10 -21.17 -5.68
CA VAL A 96 -19.81 -21.93 -4.64
C VAL A 96 -19.49 -21.44 -3.20
N LYS A 97 -18.48 -20.59 -2.98
CA LYS A 97 -17.94 -20.31 -1.62
C LYS A 97 -17.58 -18.84 -1.32
N ILE A 98 -18.10 -17.87 -2.06
CA ILE A 98 -17.97 -16.44 -1.70
C ILE A 98 -19.35 -15.90 -1.35
N THR A 99 -19.60 -15.80 -0.04
CA THR A 99 -20.82 -15.34 0.59
C THR A 99 -20.93 -13.82 0.52
N SER A 100 -21.72 -13.34 -0.43
CA SER A 100 -22.73 -12.30 -0.22
C SER A 100 -24.09 -12.90 -0.63
N ASN A 101 -25.19 -12.55 0.05
CA ASN A 101 -26.51 -13.09 -0.30
C ASN A 101 -26.94 -12.74 -1.73
N SER A 102 -26.44 -11.64 -2.31
CA SER A 102 -26.80 -11.20 -3.66
C SER A 102 -26.13 -12.02 -4.77
N GLN A 103 -24.82 -12.32 -4.70
CA GLN A 103 -24.14 -13.06 -5.77
C GLN A 103 -24.57 -14.52 -5.85
N ARG A 104 -24.90 -15.13 -4.71
CA ARG A 104 -25.50 -16.46 -4.67
C ARG A 104 -26.88 -16.45 -5.36
N GLN A 105 -27.65 -15.40 -5.14
CA GLN A 105 -28.94 -15.21 -5.79
C GLN A 105 -28.82 -15.06 -7.32
N HIS A 106 -27.83 -14.32 -7.83
CA HIS A 106 -27.59 -14.25 -9.29
C HIS A 106 -27.26 -15.61 -9.91
N PHE A 107 -26.43 -16.41 -9.23
CA PHE A 107 -26.10 -17.75 -9.70
C PHE A 107 -27.31 -18.70 -9.61
N ASP A 108 -28.06 -18.67 -8.51
CA ASP A 108 -29.26 -19.50 -8.34
C ASP A 108 -30.33 -19.13 -9.39
N ASN A 109 -30.48 -17.83 -9.69
CA ASN A 109 -31.35 -17.34 -10.77
C ASN A 109 -30.87 -17.84 -12.15
N PHE A 110 -29.56 -17.80 -12.41
CA PHE A 110 -28.99 -18.32 -13.65
C PHE A 110 -29.25 -19.83 -13.81
N ILE A 111 -29.08 -20.62 -12.75
CA ILE A 111 -29.40 -22.06 -12.78
C ILE A 111 -30.90 -22.29 -13.00
N ALA A 112 -31.77 -21.50 -12.36
CA ALA A 112 -33.22 -21.58 -12.55
C ALA A 112 -33.62 -21.25 -14.00
N GLU A 113 -33.01 -20.24 -14.60
CA GLU A 113 -33.24 -19.82 -15.99
C GLU A 113 -32.70 -20.85 -17.00
N LEU A 114 -31.55 -21.46 -16.73
CA LEU A 114 -31.07 -22.59 -17.54
C LEU A 114 -32.01 -23.79 -17.48
N ASN A 115 -32.63 -24.01 -16.32
CA ASN A 115 -33.60 -25.09 -16.14
C ASN A 115 -34.92 -24.78 -16.87
N SER A 116 -35.43 -23.56 -16.78
CA SER A 116 -36.66 -23.12 -17.46
C SER A 116 -36.51 -23.12 -18.99
N SER A 117 -35.32 -22.78 -19.50
CA SER A 117 -34.99 -22.82 -20.93
C SER A 117 -34.63 -24.21 -21.46
N GLY A 118 -34.60 -25.23 -20.61
CA GLY A 118 -34.25 -26.61 -20.98
C GLY A 118 -32.77 -26.80 -21.38
N LYS A 119 -31.90 -25.82 -21.10
CA LYS A 119 -30.48 -25.84 -21.47
C LYS A 119 -29.57 -26.39 -20.37
N LEU A 120 -30.07 -26.55 -19.14
CA LEU A 120 -29.27 -26.92 -17.97
C LEU A 120 -28.45 -28.20 -18.17
N GLU A 121 -29.07 -29.28 -18.67
CA GLU A 121 -28.39 -30.56 -18.85
C GLU A 121 -27.29 -30.50 -19.91
N TYR A 122 -27.56 -29.82 -21.03
CA TYR A 122 -26.58 -29.56 -22.09
C TYR A 122 -25.37 -28.79 -21.55
N VAL A 123 -25.62 -27.67 -20.87
CA VAL A 123 -24.57 -26.81 -20.32
C VAL A 123 -23.73 -27.57 -19.31
N LEU A 124 -24.34 -28.34 -18.39
CA LEU A 124 -23.61 -29.15 -17.41
C LEU A 124 -22.73 -30.21 -18.07
N ASN A 125 -23.24 -30.89 -19.10
CA ASN A 125 -22.50 -31.94 -19.81
C ASN A 125 -21.29 -31.36 -20.56
N GLU A 126 -21.49 -30.28 -21.34
CA GLU A 126 -20.40 -29.67 -22.10
C GLU A 126 -19.38 -29.00 -21.16
N PHE A 127 -19.84 -28.34 -20.10
CA PHE A 127 -18.96 -27.74 -19.10
C PHE A 127 -18.12 -28.80 -18.36
N ASN A 128 -18.70 -29.95 -18.02
CA ASN A 128 -17.97 -31.05 -17.39
C ASN A 128 -16.93 -31.68 -18.33
N LYS A 129 -17.24 -31.78 -19.63
CA LYS A 129 -16.29 -32.24 -20.64
C LYS A 129 -15.10 -31.30 -20.75
N LEU A 130 -15.37 -30.00 -20.94
CA LEU A 130 -14.33 -28.96 -21.02
C LEU A 130 -13.49 -28.89 -19.73
N LYS A 131 -14.12 -29.08 -18.56
CA LYS A 131 -13.42 -29.18 -17.27
C LYS A 131 -12.45 -30.37 -17.22
N LYS A 132 -12.85 -31.55 -17.72
CA LYS A 132 -11.96 -32.74 -17.79
C LYS A 132 -10.77 -32.51 -18.72
N GLU A 133 -10.97 -31.75 -19.80
CA GLU A 133 -9.92 -31.34 -20.74
C GLU A 133 -9.06 -30.19 -20.20
N ASN A 134 -9.41 -29.64 -19.02
CA ASN A 134 -8.80 -28.44 -18.47
C ASN A 134 -8.85 -27.25 -19.46
N ASN A 135 -9.90 -27.19 -20.29
CA ASN A 135 -10.14 -26.16 -21.31
C ASN A 135 -10.97 -25.00 -20.73
N ILE A 136 -10.24 -24.14 -20.05
CA ILE A 136 -10.71 -22.95 -19.34
C ILE A 136 -11.42 -21.98 -20.29
N GLU A 137 -10.80 -21.72 -21.42
CA GLU A 137 -11.27 -20.76 -22.41
C GLU A 137 -12.58 -21.25 -23.03
N GLY A 138 -12.66 -22.55 -23.33
CA GLY A 138 -13.91 -23.18 -23.75
C GLY A 138 -15.01 -23.09 -22.69
N MET A 139 -14.67 -23.29 -21.40
CA MET A 139 -15.64 -23.13 -20.31
C MET A 139 -16.17 -21.69 -20.22
N PHE A 140 -15.28 -20.70 -20.37
CA PHE A 140 -15.68 -19.29 -20.40
C PHE A 140 -16.55 -18.98 -21.62
N HIS A 141 -16.16 -19.39 -22.82
CA HIS A 141 -16.93 -19.18 -24.04
C HIS A 141 -18.31 -19.85 -24.00
N LEU A 142 -18.40 -21.05 -23.42
CA LEU A 142 -19.67 -21.74 -23.24
C LEU A 142 -20.62 -20.91 -22.38
N ILE A 143 -20.17 -20.43 -21.21
CA ILE A 143 -21.02 -19.64 -20.31
C ILE A 143 -21.31 -18.26 -20.90
N TRP A 144 -20.29 -17.58 -21.43
CA TRP A 144 -20.41 -16.24 -22.04
C TRP A 144 -21.24 -16.24 -23.33
N GLY A 145 -21.37 -17.38 -24.01
CA GLY A 145 -22.23 -17.51 -25.19
C GLY A 145 -23.72 -17.67 -24.87
N LEU A 146 -24.09 -17.81 -23.60
CA LEU A 146 -25.48 -18.01 -23.18
C LEU A 146 -26.16 -16.66 -22.94
N GLU A 147 -27.29 -16.43 -23.60
CA GLU A 147 -28.12 -15.25 -23.33
C GLU A 147 -28.60 -15.23 -21.87
N GLU A 148 -28.86 -16.40 -21.28
CA GLU A 148 -29.22 -16.56 -19.88
C GLU A 148 -28.14 -16.02 -18.94
N ALA A 149 -26.86 -16.20 -19.30
CA ALA A 149 -25.75 -15.69 -18.51
C ALA A 149 -25.73 -14.16 -18.53
N HIS A 150 -25.97 -13.53 -19.68
CA HIS A 150 -26.05 -12.07 -19.78
C HIS A 150 -27.27 -11.48 -19.07
N ARG A 151 -28.38 -12.23 -18.96
CA ARG A 151 -29.57 -11.80 -18.22
C ARG A 151 -29.43 -11.94 -16.70
N CYS A 152 -28.80 -13.02 -16.23
CA CYS A 152 -28.82 -13.39 -14.82
C CYS A 152 -27.52 -13.08 -14.07
N LEU A 153 -26.37 -13.06 -14.76
CA LEU A 153 -25.05 -12.80 -14.18
C LEU A 153 -24.60 -11.36 -14.36
N ASP A 154 -25.56 -10.43 -14.47
CA ASP A 154 -25.26 -9.01 -14.34
C ASP A 154 -24.93 -8.71 -12.87
N ILE A 155 -23.67 -8.34 -12.62
CA ILE A 155 -23.20 -8.09 -11.26
C ILE A 155 -23.45 -6.62 -10.97
N ASP A 156 -24.32 -6.35 -9.99
CA ASP A 156 -24.47 -5.01 -9.44
C ASP A 156 -23.11 -4.52 -8.91
N VAL A 157 -22.47 -3.63 -9.66
CA VAL A 157 -21.29 -2.92 -9.19
C VAL A 157 -21.79 -1.89 -8.19
N VAL A 158 -21.55 -2.14 -6.91
CA VAL A 158 -21.88 -1.19 -5.84
C VAL A 158 -20.68 -0.26 -5.67
N PRO A 159 -20.74 0.98 -6.17
CA PRO A 159 -19.63 1.92 -5.99
C PRO A 159 -19.51 2.28 -4.51
N SER A 160 -18.27 2.49 -4.06
CA SER A 160 -18.06 3.17 -2.79
C SER A 160 -18.50 4.63 -2.96
N SER A 161 -19.44 5.07 -2.12
CA SER A 161 -19.94 6.44 -2.11
C SER A 161 -19.36 7.25 -0.97
N LYS A 162 -19.43 8.58 -1.13
CA LYS A 162 -19.07 9.58 -0.13
C LYS A 162 -20.35 10.12 0.52
N SER A 163 -20.27 10.44 1.81
CA SER A 163 -21.39 10.93 2.61
C SER A 163 -20.93 12.02 3.57
N GLU A 164 -21.66 13.15 3.57
CA GLU A 164 -21.44 14.22 4.54
C GLU A 164 -21.67 13.74 5.98
N GLU A 165 -22.71 12.93 6.20
CA GLU A 165 -23.07 12.39 7.51
C GLU A 165 -21.94 11.51 8.08
N GLU A 166 -21.38 10.61 7.24
CA GLU A 166 -20.29 9.74 7.67
C GLU A 166 -19.00 10.53 7.90
N SER A 167 -18.72 11.52 7.04
CA SER A 167 -17.59 12.45 7.23
C SER A 167 -17.71 13.20 8.56
N GLU A 168 -18.89 13.72 8.88
CA GLU A 168 -19.14 14.43 10.13
C GLU A 168 -18.98 13.51 11.35
N ARG A 169 -19.54 12.29 11.29
CA ARG A 169 -19.43 11.29 12.35
C ARG A 169 -17.96 11.00 12.68
N LEU A 170 -17.15 10.72 11.66
CA LEU A 170 -15.72 10.45 11.79
C LEU A 170 -14.95 11.67 12.30
N ARG A 171 -15.30 12.88 11.85
CA ARG A 171 -14.69 14.12 12.34
C ARG A 171 -14.92 14.30 13.84
N ARG A 172 -16.15 14.06 14.32
CA ARG A 172 -16.49 14.13 15.75
C ARG A 172 -15.74 13.06 16.57
N GLU A 173 -15.53 11.86 16.02
CA GLU A 173 -14.67 10.84 16.66
C GLU A 173 -13.21 11.32 16.77
N GLY A 174 -12.70 11.98 15.73
CA GLY A 174 -11.39 12.63 15.74
C GLY A 174 -11.27 13.71 16.81
N GLU A 175 -12.28 14.55 16.97
CA GLU A 175 -12.34 15.60 18.01
C GLU A 175 -12.28 15.00 19.42
N ASN A 176 -13.07 13.97 19.70
CA ASN A 176 -13.05 13.25 20.97
C ASN A 176 -11.67 12.61 21.27
N CYS A 177 -11.01 12.04 20.24
CA CYS A 177 -9.65 11.53 20.38
C CYS A 177 -8.63 12.65 20.65
N TYR A 178 -8.78 13.79 19.98
CA TYR A 178 -7.89 14.94 20.12
C TYR A 178 -8.00 15.59 21.51
N GLU A 179 -9.21 15.75 22.05
CA GLU A 179 -9.44 16.23 23.42
C GLU A 179 -8.76 15.34 24.48
N LYS A 180 -8.71 14.02 24.21
CA LYS A 180 -7.99 13.02 25.02
C LYS A 180 -6.48 12.99 24.76
N LYS A 181 -5.95 13.93 23.98
CA LYS A 181 -4.53 14.01 23.55
C LYS A 181 -4.04 12.79 22.77
N GLN A 182 -4.94 12.02 22.15
CA GLN A 182 -4.60 10.86 21.33
C GLN A 182 -4.38 11.29 19.88
N CYS A 183 -3.29 12.01 19.62
CA CYS A 183 -3.04 12.68 18.34
C CYS A 183 -3.03 11.72 17.13
N GLU A 184 -2.41 10.54 17.25
CA GLU A 184 -2.37 9.55 16.14
C GLU A 184 -3.76 9.03 15.77
N LYS A 185 -4.60 8.73 16.78
CA LYS A 185 -5.98 8.28 16.57
C LYS A 185 -6.84 9.41 15.99
N ALA A 186 -6.68 10.63 16.51
CA ALA A 186 -7.35 11.80 15.97
C ALA A 186 -7.00 12.00 14.48
N LEU A 187 -5.71 11.93 14.13
CA LEU A 187 -5.26 12.02 12.74
C LEU A 187 -5.86 10.93 11.86
N HIS A 188 -5.92 9.69 12.34
CA HIS A 188 -6.56 8.59 11.62
C HIS A 188 -8.04 8.88 11.33
N PHE A 189 -8.82 9.28 12.34
CA PHE A 189 -10.23 9.62 12.15
C PHE A 189 -10.45 10.82 11.23
N TYR A 190 -9.60 11.84 11.30
CA TYR A 190 -9.68 12.96 10.36
C TYR A 190 -9.32 12.55 8.92
N ASN A 191 -8.38 11.62 8.73
CA ASN A 191 -8.12 11.04 7.41
C ASN A 191 -9.32 10.28 6.87
N LEU A 192 -9.99 9.47 7.71
CA LEU A 192 -11.22 8.77 7.32
C LEU A 192 -12.36 9.76 7.00
N SER A 193 -12.51 10.83 7.79
CA SER A 193 -13.48 11.90 7.54
C SER A 193 -13.28 12.51 6.15
N LEU A 194 -12.03 12.86 5.80
CA LEU A 194 -11.68 13.32 4.45
C LEU A 194 -11.99 12.27 3.38
N MET A 195 -11.71 10.98 3.62
CA MET A 195 -12.05 9.93 2.66
C MET A 195 -13.55 9.82 2.41
N SER A 196 -14.39 10.06 3.42
CA SER A 196 -15.85 9.98 3.33
C SER A 196 -16.51 11.26 2.80
N ALA A 197 -15.88 12.43 2.92
CA ALA A 197 -16.47 13.70 2.52
C ALA A 197 -16.66 13.79 0.99
N PRO A 198 -17.78 14.36 0.48
CA PRO A 198 -17.94 14.69 -0.94
C PRO A 198 -16.89 15.69 -1.42
N HIS A 199 -16.37 15.49 -2.64
CA HIS A 199 -15.33 16.35 -3.24
C HIS A 199 -15.81 17.05 -4.50
N PRO A 200 -15.18 18.18 -4.88
CA PRO A 200 -15.26 18.69 -6.24
C PRO A 200 -14.79 17.64 -7.25
N GLU A 201 -15.45 17.60 -8.41
CA GLU A 201 -14.99 16.79 -9.54
C GLU A 201 -13.58 17.22 -9.96
N MET A 202 -12.68 16.26 -10.15
CA MET A 202 -11.33 16.50 -10.66
C MET A 202 -11.28 16.19 -12.16
N TYR A 203 -10.97 17.17 -13.00
CA TYR A 203 -10.84 16.97 -14.44
C TYR A 203 -9.38 16.72 -14.83
N THR A 204 -9.12 15.59 -15.50
CA THR A 204 -7.79 15.20 -15.99
C THR A 204 -7.63 15.62 -17.47
N GLU A 205 -6.80 16.64 -17.70
CA GLU A 205 -6.25 17.16 -18.97
C GLU A 205 -7.03 18.18 -19.83
N GLY A 206 -6.33 19.25 -20.24
CA GLY A 206 -6.52 19.95 -21.53
C GLY A 206 -7.21 21.30 -21.52
N THR A 207 -8.17 21.53 -20.63
CA THR A 207 -8.85 22.83 -20.52
C THR A 207 -8.51 23.47 -19.18
N TYR A 208 -7.83 24.62 -19.25
CA TYR A 208 -7.67 25.56 -18.14
C TYR A 208 -9.00 25.68 -17.39
N GLN A 209 -9.04 25.23 -16.14
CA GLN A 209 -10.23 25.34 -15.30
C GLN A 209 -10.22 26.66 -14.54
N GLN A 210 -11.34 27.37 -14.63
CA GLN A 210 -11.86 28.05 -13.45
C GLN A 210 -12.48 26.97 -12.56
N ASN A 211 -12.01 26.86 -11.31
CA ASN A 211 -12.76 26.17 -10.26
C ASN A 211 -14.20 26.67 -10.32
N LYS A 212 -15.21 25.80 -10.52
CA LYS A 212 -16.57 26.17 -10.10
C LYS A 212 -16.44 26.61 -8.64
N SER A 213 -16.74 27.88 -8.36
CA SER A 213 -16.65 28.43 -7.02
C SER A 213 -17.39 27.48 -6.07
N GLY A 214 -16.78 27.08 -4.95
CA GLY A 214 -17.41 26.23 -3.91
C GLY A 214 -18.63 26.87 -3.23
N ILE A 215 -19.14 27.96 -3.80
CA ILE A 215 -20.30 28.73 -3.40
C ILE A 215 -21.34 28.58 -4.51
N GLU A 216 -22.40 27.83 -4.24
CA GLU A 216 -23.61 27.82 -5.06
C GLU A 216 -24.76 28.32 -4.19
N ASN A 217 -25.55 29.29 -4.66
CA ASN A 217 -26.69 29.87 -3.92
C ASN A 217 -26.34 30.30 -2.47
N SER A 218 -25.16 30.91 -2.27
CA SER A 218 -24.64 31.32 -0.96
C SER A 218 -24.40 30.17 0.04
N ARG A 219 -24.36 28.92 -0.42
CA ARG A 219 -24.00 27.75 0.39
C ARG A 219 -22.64 27.21 -0.03
N ILE A 220 -21.84 26.85 0.97
CA ILE A 220 -20.59 26.13 0.77
C ILE A 220 -20.95 24.69 0.38
N VAL A 221 -20.78 24.33 -0.89
CA VAL A 221 -21.18 23.01 -1.43
C VAL A 221 -20.36 21.88 -0.79
N TYR A 222 -19.11 22.15 -0.41
CA TYR A 222 -18.18 21.16 0.17
C TYR A 222 -17.84 21.49 1.63
N ARG A 223 -18.85 21.87 2.41
CA ARG A 223 -18.67 22.37 3.78
C ARG A 223 -17.99 21.35 4.69
N GLU A 224 -18.47 20.11 4.69
CA GLU A 224 -17.91 19.08 5.56
C GLU A 224 -16.48 18.69 5.15
N LEU A 225 -16.15 18.73 3.85
CA LEU A 225 -14.79 18.55 3.38
C LEU A 225 -13.85 19.66 3.92
N ALA A 226 -14.29 20.91 3.82
CA ALA A 226 -13.53 22.04 4.36
C ALA A 226 -13.32 21.93 5.88
N LEU A 227 -14.36 21.54 6.63
CA LEU A 227 -14.27 21.30 8.06
C LEU A 227 -13.29 20.17 8.41
N ALA A 228 -13.31 19.06 7.66
CA ALA A 228 -12.40 17.94 7.88
C ALA A 228 -10.93 18.35 7.67
N PHE A 229 -10.62 19.16 6.64
CA PHE A 229 -9.29 19.74 6.46
C PHE A 229 -8.89 20.66 7.62
N VAL A 230 -9.79 21.54 8.07
CA VAL A 230 -9.54 22.42 9.21
C VAL A 230 -9.24 21.61 10.47
N SER A 231 -10.03 20.59 10.79
CA SER A 231 -9.83 19.74 11.96
C SER A 231 -8.51 18.96 11.88
N ARG A 232 -8.17 18.39 10.70
CA ARG A 232 -6.89 17.69 10.52
C ARG A 232 -5.68 18.62 10.68
N SER A 233 -5.78 19.85 10.19
CA SER A 233 -4.69 20.83 10.32
C SER A 233 -4.32 21.15 11.77
N VAL A 234 -5.27 21.04 12.72
CA VAL A 234 -5.01 21.21 14.16
C VAL A 234 -3.97 20.17 14.61
N VAL A 235 -4.23 18.90 14.33
CA VAL A 235 -3.36 17.79 14.74
C VAL A 235 -2.02 17.84 14.02
N LEU A 236 -2.03 18.17 12.72
CA LEU A 236 -0.79 18.31 11.95
C LEU A 236 0.11 19.42 12.48
N TYR A 237 -0.46 20.52 12.96
CA TYR A 237 0.29 21.59 13.61
C TYR A 237 0.95 21.10 14.91
N ASP A 238 0.22 20.39 15.76
CA ASP A 238 0.73 19.83 17.01
C ASP A 238 1.81 18.76 16.77
N LEU A 239 1.67 17.98 15.70
CA LEU A 239 2.66 17.01 15.22
C LEU A 239 3.81 17.67 14.41
N LYS A 240 3.89 19.01 14.39
CA LYS A 240 4.93 19.81 13.72
C LYS A 240 5.05 19.54 12.21
N GLN A 241 4.00 19.00 11.59
CA GLN A 241 3.90 18.77 10.14
C GLN A 241 3.43 20.04 9.43
N TYR A 242 4.26 21.08 9.49
CA TYR A 242 3.88 22.44 9.09
C TYR A 242 3.48 22.55 7.62
N ARG A 243 4.16 21.85 6.69
CA ARG A 243 3.82 21.91 5.26
C ARG A 243 2.45 21.31 4.96
N GLN A 244 2.14 20.17 5.56
CA GLN A 244 0.86 19.49 5.42
C GLN A 244 -0.26 20.28 6.12
N CYS A 245 0.02 20.88 7.27
CA CYS A 245 -0.90 21.79 7.94
C CYS A 245 -1.26 22.99 7.05
N ILE A 246 -0.28 23.63 6.40
CA ILE A 246 -0.53 24.76 5.48
C ILE A 246 -1.39 24.30 4.30
N TYR A 247 -1.07 23.14 3.71
CA TYR A 247 -1.85 22.56 2.61
C TYR A 247 -3.32 22.37 2.98
N ASP A 248 -3.60 21.81 4.15
CA ASP A 248 -4.98 21.60 4.62
C ASP A 248 -5.73 22.94 4.79
N ILE A 249 -5.07 23.95 5.37
CA ILE A 249 -5.65 25.28 5.56
C ILE A 249 -5.95 25.94 4.20
N ASP A 250 -5.00 25.91 3.27
CA ASP A 250 -5.17 26.50 1.94
C ASP A 250 -6.27 25.80 1.15
N THR A 251 -6.40 24.49 1.32
CA THR A 251 -7.46 23.71 0.68
C THR A 251 -8.83 24.08 1.28
N ALA A 252 -8.94 24.18 2.60
CA ALA A 252 -10.19 24.61 3.25
C ALA A 252 -10.62 26.02 2.82
N LEU A 253 -9.68 26.98 2.74
CA LEU A 253 -9.95 28.34 2.28
C LEU A 253 -10.43 28.35 0.82
N LYS A 254 -9.81 27.57 -0.08
CA LYS A 254 -10.23 27.43 -1.47
C LYS A 254 -11.65 26.85 -1.62
N LEU A 255 -12.04 25.95 -0.72
CA LEU A 255 -13.39 25.39 -0.67
C LEU A 255 -14.43 26.39 -0.13
N GLY A 256 -14.01 27.59 0.26
CA GLY A 256 -14.90 28.64 0.73
C GLY A 256 -15.21 28.56 2.22
N TYR A 257 -14.29 28.01 3.03
CA TYR A 257 -14.40 28.12 4.48
C TYR A 257 -14.30 29.60 4.91
N TYR A 258 -15.46 30.23 5.08
CA TYR A 258 -15.61 31.57 5.63
C TYR A 258 -16.46 31.46 6.88
N ASN A 259 -15.85 31.20 8.03
CA ASN A 259 -16.54 31.35 9.30
C ASN A 259 -15.97 32.56 10.07
N VAL A 260 -16.67 32.91 11.14
CA VAL A 260 -16.32 34.00 12.08
C VAL A 260 -14.91 33.82 12.70
N ASN A 261 -14.28 32.64 12.53
CA ASN A 261 -13.00 32.25 13.13
C ASN A 261 -11.89 31.99 12.09
N ASN A 262 -11.96 32.58 10.88
CA ASN A 262 -10.85 32.54 9.90
C ASN A 262 -9.51 32.97 10.51
N CYS A 263 -9.55 33.84 11.52
CA CYS A 263 -8.36 34.28 12.23
C CYS A 263 -7.59 33.13 12.90
N ASP A 264 -8.25 32.08 13.39
CA ASP A 264 -7.57 30.95 14.08
C ASP A 264 -6.81 30.07 13.08
N ILE A 265 -7.41 29.82 11.90
CA ILE A 265 -6.75 29.05 10.83
C ILE A 265 -5.62 29.86 10.18
N LEU A 266 -5.81 31.17 9.96
CA LEU A 266 -4.75 32.05 9.45
C LEU A 266 -3.61 32.21 10.45
N GLU A 267 -3.93 32.32 11.75
CA GLU A 267 -2.94 32.34 12.81
C GLU A 267 -2.13 31.03 12.83
N ARG A 268 -2.78 29.88 12.67
CA ARG A 268 -2.09 28.57 12.55
C ARG A 268 -1.18 28.53 11.32
N LYS A 269 -1.67 28.95 10.15
CA LYS A 269 -0.87 29.02 8.90
C LYS A 269 0.35 29.92 9.07
N MET A 270 0.16 31.10 9.63
CA MET A 270 1.24 32.05 9.94
C MET A 270 2.29 31.43 10.87
N LYS A 271 1.88 30.75 11.95
CA LYS A 271 2.79 30.03 12.84
C LYS A 271 3.57 28.92 12.13
N CYS A 272 2.92 28.16 11.25
CA CYS A 272 3.59 27.17 10.41
C CYS A 272 4.65 27.80 9.50
N LEU A 273 4.32 28.89 8.81
CA LEU A 273 5.24 29.60 7.91
C LEU A 273 6.46 30.14 8.66
N PHE A 274 6.26 30.72 9.86
CA PHE A 274 7.38 31.10 10.73
C PHE A 274 8.25 29.91 11.12
N ALA A 275 7.67 28.76 11.45
CA ALA A 275 8.42 27.55 11.78
C ALA A 275 9.18 26.95 10.57
N LEU A 276 8.73 27.24 9.35
CA LEU A 276 9.40 26.88 8.10
C LEU A 276 10.43 27.91 7.63
N ASN A 277 10.57 29.05 8.32
CA ASN A 277 11.37 30.23 7.93
C ASN A 277 10.89 30.92 6.65
N GLU A 278 9.62 30.74 6.27
CA GLU A 278 8.98 31.43 5.15
C GLU A 278 8.45 32.80 5.65
N THR A 279 9.37 33.64 6.13
CA THR A 279 9.04 34.82 6.97
C THR A 279 8.27 35.89 6.23
N GLN A 280 8.49 36.06 4.92
CA GLN A 280 7.75 37.05 4.15
C GLN A 280 6.28 36.64 4.01
N GLU A 281 6.02 35.41 3.57
CA GLU A 281 4.66 34.86 3.48
C GLU A 281 3.97 34.86 4.84
N ALA A 282 4.68 34.55 5.93
CA ALA A 282 4.14 34.62 7.28
C ALA A 282 3.66 36.03 7.66
N ARG A 283 4.37 37.07 7.23
CA ARG A 283 3.98 38.48 7.44
C ARG A 283 2.78 38.86 6.59
N ASP A 284 2.73 38.39 5.35
CA ASP A 284 1.61 38.66 4.45
C ASP A 284 0.30 38.06 5.02
N VAL A 285 0.36 36.81 5.51
CA VAL A 285 -0.75 36.14 6.19
C VAL A 285 -1.11 36.81 7.53
N LEU A 286 -0.12 37.38 8.24
CA LEU A 286 -0.37 38.14 9.47
C LEU A 286 -1.19 39.40 9.20
N GLU A 287 -0.84 40.18 8.19
CA GLU A 287 -1.59 41.38 7.80
C GLU A 287 -2.99 41.00 7.29
N GLU A 288 -3.11 39.92 6.51
CA GLU A 288 -4.40 39.35 6.11
C GLU A 288 -5.27 39.01 7.33
N CYS A 289 -4.71 38.34 8.34
CA CYS A 289 -5.41 37.98 9.58
C CYS A 289 -5.88 39.22 10.37
N ILE A 290 -5.03 40.27 10.47
CA ILE A 290 -5.39 41.53 11.13
C ILE A 290 -6.52 42.23 10.39
N ASN A 291 -6.47 42.25 9.06
CA ASN A 291 -7.54 42.82 8.24
C ASN A 291 -8.85 42.05 8.44
N TYR A 292 -8.82 40.71 8.45
CA TYR A 292 -10.01 39.90 8.72
C TYR A 292 -10.61 40.16 10.11
N LEU A 293 -9.77 40.32 11.15
CA LEU A 293 -10.24 40.64 12.50
C LEU A 293 -11.09 41.91 12.55
N MET A 294 -10.83 42.91 11.69
CA MET A 294 -11.61 44.15 11.65
C MET A 294 -13.06 43.93 11.23
N PHE A 295 -13.34 42.85 10.51
CA PHE A 295 -14.67 42.51 10.00
C PHE A 295 -15.36 41.41 10.83
N CYS A 296 -14.67 40.83 11.82
CA CYS A 296 -15.25 39.87 12.76
C CYS A 296 -16.17 40.58 13.76
N ASN A 297 -17.30 39.97 14.08
CA ASN A 297 -18.25 40.47 15.09
C ASN A 297 -17.76 40.15 16.52
N LEU A 298 -16.68 40.81 16.96
CA LEU A 298 -16.06 40.63 18.27
C LEU A 298 -16.38 41.80 19.19
N SER A 299 -16.42 41.56 20.51
CA SER A 299 -16.45 42.67 21.47
C SER A 299 -15.15 43.48 21.42
N GLY A 300 -15.21 44.78 21.74
CA GLY A 300 -14.04 45.67 21.64
C GLY A 300 -12.83 45.19 22.45
N THR A 301 -13.04 44.57 23.61
CA THR A 301 -11.99 43.98 24.44
C THR A 301 -11.37 42.72 23.83
N GLU A 302 -12.18 41.85 23.23
CA GLU A 302 -11.70 40.63 22.55
C GLU A 302 -10.91 40.97 21.28
N TYR A 303 -11.39 41.95 20.49
CA TYR A 303 -10.69 42.45 19.31
C TYR A 303 -9.29 42.96 19.67
N GLU A 304 -9.18 43.86 20.64
CA GLU A 304 -7.89 44.43 21.03
C GLU A 304 -6.94 43.38 21.61
N THR A 305 -7.44 42.44 22.40
CA THR A 305 -6.63 41.35 22.95
C THR A 305 -6.05 40.47 21.85
N LYS A 306 -6.87 40.08 20.86
CA LYS A 306 -6.45 39.21 19.75
C LYS A 306 -5.55 39.95 18.76
N LYS A 307 -5.81 41.22 18.49
CA LYS A 307 -4.92 42.08 17.72
C LYS A 307 -3.55 42.23 18.38
N MET A 308 -3.50 42.48 19.68
CA MET A 308 -2.26 42.59 20.43
C MET A 308 -1.47 41.27 20.48
N SER A 309 -2.13 40.11 20.51
CA SER A 309 -1.44 38.82 20.45
C SER A 309 -0.80 38.57 19.08
N LEU A 310 -1.48 38.95 17.98
CA LEU A 310 -0.97 38.85 16.62
C LEU A 310 0.19 39.82 16.35
N LEU A 311 0.09 41.08 16.83
CA LEU A 311 1.15 42.08 16.63
C LEU A 311 2.49 41.68 17.25
N LYS A 312 2.51 40.77 18.24
CA LYS A 312 3.76 40.20 18.79
C LYS A 312 4.59 39.46 17.73
N TYR A 313 3.97 38.98 16.66
CA TYR A 313 4.65 38.27 15.58
C TYR A 313 5.24 39.20 14.51
N ARG A 314 4.86 40.49 14.48
CA ARG A 314 5.27 41.46 13.44
C ARG A 314 6.78 41.62 13.32
N HIS A 315 7.50 41.53 14.44
CA HIS A 315 8.95 41.68 14.52
C HIS A 315 9.70 40.37 14.83
N LYS A 316 9.00 39.22 14.76
CA LYS A 316 9.59 37.94 15.14
C LYS A 316 10.52 37.42 14.05
N SER A 317 11.84 37.52 14.26
CA SER A 317 12.85 36.80 13.48
C SER A 317 13.04 35.41 14.08
N TYR A 318 12.80 34.33 13.31
CA TYR A 318 13.03 32.97 13.79
C TYR A 318 14.51 32.59 13.61
N ASP A 319 15.16 32.11 14.68
CA ASP A 319 16.60 31.79 14.68
C ASP A 319 16.83 30.32 14.24
N TYR A 320 17.56 30.16 13.13
CA TYR A 320 17.87 28.89 12.46
C TYR A 320 18.68 27.90 13.33
N SER A 321 19.35 28.40 14.37
CA SER A 321 20.37 27.66 15.13
C SER A 321 19.83 26.51 16.01
N LYS A 322 18.53 26.50 16.36
CA LYS A 322 17.94 25.46 17.22
C LYS A 322 17.39 24.21 16.50
N HIS A 323 17.21 24.24 15.18
CA HIS A 323 16.63 23.11 14.42
C HIS A 323 17.56 22.49 13.36
N SER A 324 18.70 23.12 13.05
CA SER A 324 19.65 22.59 12.07
C SER A 324 20.38 21.30 12.51
N ARG A 325 20.41 20.97 13.82
CA ARG A 325 21.06 19.73 14.28
C ARG A 325 20.31 18.45 13.88
N ASN A 326 18.99 18.52 13.65
CA ASN A 326 18.20 17.32 13.27
C ASN A 326 18.00 17.17 11.75
N ARG A 327 18.06 18.23 10.94
CA ARG A 327 17.76 18.13 9.50
C ARG A 327 18.94 17.69 8.61
N ARG A 328 20.20 17.89 9.02
CA ARG A 328 21.35 17.39 8.23
C ARG A 328 21.56 15.87 8.36
N ASN A 329 20.91 15.22 9.32
CA ASN A 329 20.97 13.77 9.50
C ASN A 329 19.80 13.00 8.84
N SER A 330 18.80 13.67 8.25
CA SER A 330 17.69 12.98 7.59
C SER A 330 17.97 12.62 6.11
N PHE A 331 19.14 12.97 5.56
CA PHE A 331 19.57 12.53 4.23
C PHE A 331 20.56 11.34 4.27
N HIS A 332 21.01 10.94 5.47
CA HIS A 332 21.82 9.74 5.71
C HIS A 332 21.35 9.03 7.00
N ALA A 333 20.11 8.54 7.02
CA ALA A 333 19.60 7.74 8.12
C ALA A 333 19.96 6.24 7.95
N TYR A 334 21.26 5.93 7.94
CA TYR A 334 21.79 4.60 8.30
C TYR A 334 22.89 4.78 9.34
N GLY A 335 22.52 5.21 10.54
CA GLY A 335 23.45 5.37 11.64
C GLY A 335 22.82 6.07 12.85
N ASN A 336 22.50 5.31 13.90
CA ASN A 336 22.00 5.73 15.21
C ASN A 336 20.49 6.04 15.33
N ILE A 337 19.73 4.97 15.57
CA ILE A 337 18.29 4.93 15.94
C ILE A 337 18.03 5.41 17.40
N ARG A 338 19.06 5.76 18.17
CA ARG A 338 18.94 5.89 19.64
C ARG A 338 18.35 7.21 20.16
N ASN A 339 18.12 8.24 19.32
CA ASN A 339 17.65 9.57 19.76
C ASN A 339 16.54 10.15 18.87
N ILE A 340 15.55 9.35 18.46
CA ILE A 340 14.33 9.87 17.80
C ILE A 340 13.23 9.87 18.85
N SER A 341 12.61 11.03 19.13
CA SER A 341 11.43 11.10 19.99
C SER A 341 10.22 10.43 19.33
N ASP A 342 9.31 9.84 20.10
CA ASP A 342 8.10 9.19 19.57
C ASP A 342 7.26 10.09 18.63
N GLU A 343 7.27 11.41 18.84
CA GLU A 343 6.61 12.40 17.98
C GLU A 343 7.22 12.51 16.57
N ASP A 344 8.53 12.29 16.43
CA ASP A 344 9.25 12.29 15.14
C ASP A 344 9.09 10.94 14.41
N LEU A 345 8.72 9.87 15.13
CA LEU A 345 8.52 8.53 14.56
C LEU A 345 7.20 8.39 13.80
N VAL A 346 6.18 9.21 14.09
CA VAL A 346 4.85 9.16 13.43
C VAL A 346 4.96 9.38 11.91
N PHE A 347 5.96 10.15 11.46
CA PHE A 347 6.19 10.49 10.06
C PHE A 347 7.55 10.03 9.52
N ALA A 348 8.34 9.29 10.31
CA ALA A 348 9.60 8.69 9.87
C ALA A 348 9.42 7.63 8.76
N TYR A 349 8.17 7.24 8.46
CA TYR A 349 7.80 6.33 7.38
C TYR A 349 7.73 7.00 5.99
N GLN A 350 8.50 8.06 5.74
CA GLN A 350 8.76 8.43 4.35
C GLN A 350 9.46 7.25 3.69
N THR A 351 8.76 6.61 2.76
CA THR A 351 9.32 5.49 2.02
C THR A 351 10.64 5.96 1.41
N PRO A 352 11.78 5.35 1.78
CA PRO A 352 13.06 5.83 1.31
C PRO A 352 13.06 5.77 -0.22
N PRO A 353 13.76 6.69 -0.90
CA PRO A 353 13.89 6.61 -2.33
C PRO A 353 14.45 5.24 -2.71
N PRO A 354 14.01 4.67 -3.85
CA PRO A 354 14.50 3.38 -4.27
C PRO A 354 16.04 3.42 -4.35
N PRO A 355 16.71 2.32 -3.95
CA PRO A 355 18.16 2.26 -4.05
C PRO A 355 18.59 2.44 -5.50
N SER A 356 19.77 3.01 -5.71
CA SER A 356 20.37 3.12 -7.05
C SER A 356 21.29 1.94 -7.32
N LEU A 357 21.40 1.53 -8.57
CA LEU A 357 22.43 0.58 -8.98
C LEU A 357 23.81 1.24 -8.81
N VAL A 358 24.72 0.54 -8.13
CA VAL A 358 26.09 1.02 -7.93
C VAL A 358 26.96 0.47 -9.06
N GLY A 359 27.60 1.36 -9.83
CA GLY A 359 28.46 0.98 -10.97
C GLY A 359 27.74 1.08 -12.32
N PHE A 360 28.07 0.18 -13.25
CA PHE A 360 27.45 0.15 -14.59
C PHE A 360 26.20 -0.71 -14.61
N GLU A 361 25.19 -0.27 -15.36
CA GLU A 361 24.00 -1.05 -15.67
C GLU A 361 24.34 -2.20 -16.63
N ASN A 362 23.55 -3.28 -16.56
CA ASN A 362 23.66 -4.35 -17.54
C ASN A 362 23.20 -3.82 -18.93
N PRO A 363 24.02 -3.99 -19.99
CA PRO A 363 23.72 -3.43 -21.31
C PRO A 363 22.43 -3.94 -21.95
N SER A 364 22.01 -5.16 -21.60
CA SER A 364 20.80 -5.80 -22.15
C SER A 364 19.57 -5.57 -21.29
N ILE A 365 19.74 -5.40 -19.97
CA ILE A 365 18.65 -5.22 -19.01
C ILE A 365 19.04 -4.10 -18.03
N PRO A 366 18.75 -2.82 -18.35
CA PRO A 366 19.17 -1.67 -17.54
C PRO A 366 18.77 -1.73 -16.06
N ALA A 367 17.67 -2.44 -15.75
CA ALA A 367 17.21 -2.67 -14.38
C ALA A 367 18.15 -3.57 -13.54
N LEU A 368 19.18 -4.19 -14.14
CA LEU A 368 20.12 -5.08 -13.46
C LEU A 368 21.52 -4.44 -13.40
N SER A 369 22.26 -4.79 -12.34
CA SER A 369 23.70 -4.54 -12.27
C SER A 369 24.45 -5.29 -13.39
N ASN A 370 25.55 -4.71 -13.89
CA ASN A 370 26.48 -5.40 -14.80
C ASN A 370 27.12 -6.68 -14.21
N ALA A 371 27.01 -6.86 -12.89
CA ALA A 371 27.41 -8.09 -12.20
C ALA A 371 26.52 -9.28 -12.54
N LEU A 372 25.36 -9.05 -13.16
CA LEU A 372 24.41 -10.08 -13.55
C LEU A 372 24.36 -10.25 -15.05
N ARG A 373 24.06 -11.47 -15.50
CA ARG A 373 23.77 -11.79 -16.90
C ARG A 373 22.64 -12.80 -16.97
N MET A 374 21.66 -12.53 -17.84
CA MET A 374 20.57 -13.45 -18.09
C MET A 374 21.02 -14.60 -18.99
N GLN A 375 20.62 -15.81 -18.62
CA GLN A 375 20.78 -17.03 -19.41
C GLN A 375 19.46 -17.78 -19.48
N TYR A 376 19.40 -18.75 -20.40
CA TYR A 376 18.26 -19.63 -20.59
C TYR A 376 18.72 -21.07 -20.74
N THR A 377 18.02 -22.00 -20.10
CA THR A 377 18.07 -23.43 -20.42
C THR A 377 16.65 -23.97 -20.51
N PRO A 378 16.37 -24.97 -21.36
CA PRO A 378 15.05 -25.59 -21.44
C PRO A 378 14.53 -26.11 -20.09
N GLN A 379 15.43 -26.59 -19.23
CA GLN A 379 15.09 -27.17 -17.93
C GLN A 379 14.77 -26.13 -16.85
N GLN A 380 15.44 -24.96 -16.88
CA GLN A 380 15.30 -23.94 -15.83
C GLN A 380 14.53 -22.68 -16.27
N GLY A 381 14.33 -22.51 -17.58
CA GLY A 381 13.82 -21.28 -18.15
C GLY A 381 14.88 -20.18 -18.11
N ARG A 382 14.44 -18.92 -17.96
CA ARG A 382 15.33 -17.76 -17.80
C ARG A 382 15.85 -17.69 -16.36
N PHE A 383 17.14 -17.47 -16.20
CA PHE A 383 17.79 -17.27 -14.90
C PHE A 383 18.93 -16.26 -15.00
N LEU A 384 19.34 -15.70 -13.86
CA LEU A 384 20.45 -14.76 -13.76
C LEU A 384 21.67 -15.50 -13.21
N ILE A 385 22.83 -15.25 -13.80
CA ILE A 385 24.13 -15.69 -13.30
C ILE A 385 24.97 -14.49 -12.91
N ALA A 386 25.84 -14.66 -11.91
CA ALA A 386 26.87 -13.67 -11.59
C ALA A 386 28.01 -13.73 -12.64
N THR A 387 28.50 -12.57 -13.06
CA THR A 387 29.64 -12.43 -13.99
C THR A 387 30.95 -12.13 -13.29
N ARG A 388 30.87 -11.73 -12.01
CA ARG A 388 31.96 -11.46 -11.08
C ARG A 388 31.51 -11.74 -9.65
N ASP A 389 32.43 -11.65 -8.70
CA ASP A 389 32.09 -11.65 -7.28
C ASP A 389 31.21 -10.44 -6.92
N ILE A 390 30.18 -10.69 -6.11
CA ILE A 390 29.21 -9.70 -5.62
C ILE A 390 29.48 -9.49 -4.14
N LEU A 391 29.79 -8.25 -3.75
CA LEU A 391 30.08 -7.91 -2.36
C LEU A 391 28.77 -7.74 -1.55
N PRO A 392 28.81 -8.03 -0.24
CA PRO A 392 27.66 -7.79 0.64
C PRO A 392 27.20 -6.32 0.59
N GLY A 393 25.89 -6.12 0.38
CA GLY A 393 25.27 -4.79 0.29
C GLY A 393 25.19 -4.21 -1.13
N GLU A 394 25.76 -4.87 -2.16
CA GLU A 394 25.57 -4.44 -3.55
C GLU A 394 24.11 -4.59 -4.01
N VAL A 395 23.61 -3.56 -4.69
CA VAL A 395 22.28 -3.55 -5.29
C VAL A 395 22.35 -4.24 -6.65
N LEU A 396 21.63 -5.34 -6.79
CA LEU A 396 21.69 -6.19 -7.97
C LEU A 396 20.62 -5.88 -9.02
N ALA A 397 19.46 -5.42 -8.58
CA ALA A 397 18.33 -5.11 -9.45
C ALA A 397 17.51 -3.97 -8.87
N VAL A 398 17.12 -3.03 -9.72
CA VAL A 398 16.19 -1.94 -9.42
C VAL A 398 15.22 -1.88 -10.58
N GLU A 399 13.99 -2.37 -10.36
CA GLU A 399 12.97 -2.44 -11.41
C GLU A 399 11.68 -1.78 -10.92
N LYS A 400 11.12 -0.88 -11.73
CA LYS A 400 9.77 -0.37 -11.51
C LYS A 400 8.78 -1.47 -11.92
N GLY A 401 7.96 -1.94 -10.98
CA GLY A 401 6.98 -2.97 -11.25
C GLY A 401 6.03 -2.59 -12.40
N TYR A 402 5.78 -3.53 -13.32
CA TYR A 402 4.88 -3.31 -14.45
C TYR A 402 3.47 -2.93 -13.99
N VAL A 403 2.97 -3.64 -12.98
CA VAL A 403 1.77 -3.33 -12.23
C VAL A 403 2.08 -3.45 -10.75
N THR A 404 1.70 -2.43 -10.00
CA THR A 404 1.70 -2.38 -8.55
C THR A 404 0.27 -2.14 -8.09
N SER A 405 -0.10 -2.65 -6.92
CA SER A 405 -1.38 -2.38 -6.29
C SER A 405 -1.25 -2.56 -4.79
N VAL A 406 -1.90 -1.69 -4.01
CA VAL A 406 -2.10 -1.91 -2.58
C VAL A 406 -2.95 -3.17 -2.39
N ASN A 407 -2.79 -3.87 -1.27
CA ASN A 407 -3.62 -5.03 -0.96
C ASN A 407 -5.08 -4.57 -0.75
N ILE A 408 -5.92 -4.77 -1.77
CA ILE A 408 -7.32 -4.33 -1.79
C ILE A 408 -8.22 -5.01 -0.74
N LYS A 409 -7.74 -6.10 -0.13
CA LYS A 409 -8.45 -6.80 0.97
C LYS A 409 -8.10 -6.27 2.35
N ASP A 410 -7.13 -5.38 2.44
CA ASP A 410 -6.72 -4.74 3.67
C ASP A 410 -7.21 -3.28 3.65
N PRO A 411 -8.34 -2.99 4.30
CA PRO A 411 -8.89 -1.63 4.33
C PRO A 411 -7.91 -0.63 4.94
N VAL A 412 -7.14 -1.05 5.96
CA VAL A 412 -6.14 -0.19 6.59
C VAL A 412 -5.05 0.15 5.59
N ALA A 413 -4.59 -0.82 4.80
CA ALA A 413 -3.61 -0.55 3.76
C ALA A 413 -4.14 0.43 2.70
N LEU A 414 -5.40 0.30 2.26
CA LEU A 414 -6.00 1.23 1.30
C LEU A 414 -6.18 2.66 1.85
N GLN A 415 -6.32 2.80 3.16
CA GLN A 415 -6.43 4.08 3.87
C GLN A 415 -5.08 4.72 4.18
N THR A 416 -4.00 3.95 4.20
CA THR A 416 -2.68 4.39 4.68
C THR A 416 -1.56 4.30 3.66
N TYR A 417 -1.76 3.65 2.51
CA TYR A 417 -0.75 3.56 1.44
C TYR A 417 -1.24 4.22 0.16
N CYS A 418 -0.34 4.95 -0.49
CA CYS A 418 -0.62 5.58 -1.77
C CYS A 418 -0.95 4.53 -2.84
N CYS A 419 -2.10 4.68 -3.48
CA CYS A 419 -2.57 3.79 -4.54
C CYS A 419 -1.64 3.76 -5.78
N THR A 420 -0.84 4.82 -5.97
CA THR A 420 0.08 5.02 -7.10
C THR A 420 1.49 4.52 -6.78
N CYS A 421 2.14 5.06 -5.75
CA CYS A 421 3.56 4.78 -5.47
C CYS A 421 3.79 3.80 -4.31
N LEU A 422 2.74 3.35 -3.63
CA LEU A 422 2.80 2.48 -2.45
C LEU A 422 3.53 3.09 -1.25
N ALA A 423 3.76 4.41 -1.24
CA ALA A 423 4.32 5.07 -0.07
C ALA A 423 3.30 5.11 1.07
N HIS A 424 3.76 4.97 2.31
CA HIS A 424 2.89 5.16 3.47
C HIS A 424 2.53 6.65 3.61
N CYS A 425 1.25 6.92 3.89
CA CYS A 425 0.63 8.23 3.93
C CYS A 425 0.09 8.48 5.33
N ALA A 426 0.74 9.36 6.09
CA ALA A 426 0.21 9.77 7.39
C ALA A 426 -0.81 10.93 7.27
N ALA A 427 -0.69 11.78 6.24
CA ALA A 427 -1.67 12.80 5.87
C ALA A 427 -2.10 12.63 4.40
N PRO A 428 -2.82 11.54 4.07
CA PRO A 428 -3.23 11.22 2.71
C PRO A 428 -4.16 12.26 2.07
N LEU A 429 -4.15 12.31 0.73
CA LEU A 429 -5.19 12.91 -0.09
C LEU A 429 -6.12 11.80 -0.60
N PRO A 430 -7.43 11.86 -0.34
CA PRO A 430 -8.36 10.84 -0.80
C PRO A 430 -8.65 10.95 -2.31
N CYS A 431 -9.19 9.87 -2.88
CA CYS A 431 -9.88 9.93 -4.16
C CYS A 431 -11.09 10.89 -4.07
N PRO A 432 -11.36 11.71 -5.10
CA PRO A 432 -12.52 12.61 -5.11
C PRO A 432 -13.86 11.88 -5.33
N GLU A 433 -13.84 10.68 -5.90
CA GLU A 433 -15.06 9.92 -6.23
C GLU A 433 -15.39 8.84 -5.19
N CYS A 434 -14.48 7.88 -4.95
CA CYS A 434 -14.70 6.81 -3.96
C CYS A 434 -14.09 7.14 -2.58
N ALA A 435 -14.57 6.46 -1.55
CA ALA A 435 -14.04 6.53 -0.19
C ALA A 435 -13.00 5.42 0.12
N MET A 436 -12.46 4.75 -0.89
CA MET A 436 -11.65 3.54 -0.70
C MET A 436 -10.15 3.80 -0.63
N VAL A 437 -9.60 4.68 -1.47
CA VAL A 437 -8.15 4.79 -1.67
C VAL A 437 -7.61 6.19 -1.39
N VAL A 438 -6.30 6.23 -1.12
CA VAL A 438 -5.58 7.47 -0.86
C VAL A 438 -4.32 7.64 -1.71
N PHE A 439 -3.79 8.86 -1.71
CA PHE A 439 -2.59 9.28 -2.40
C PHE A 439 -1.68 10.11 -1.48
N CYS A 440 -0.36 10.02 -1.66
CA CYS A 440 0.60 10.75 -0.82
C CYS A 440 0.80 12.21 -1.25
N SER A 441 0.41 12.57 -2.47
CA SER A 441 0.61 13.89 -3.05
C SER A 441 -0.36 14.14 -4.19
N GLU A 442 -0.53 15.40 -4.57
CA GLU A 442 -1.35 15.81 -5.71
C GLU A 442 -0.84 15.16 -7.01
N ASN A 443 0.48 15.08 -7.20
CA ASN A 443 1.09 14.43 -8.35
C ASN A 443 0.72 12.95 -8.42
N CYS A 444 0.83 12.21 -7.31
CA CYS A 444 0.43 10.81 -7.27
C CYS A 444 -1.08 10.62 -7.45
N ARG A 445 -1.91 11.56 -6.96
CA ARG A 445 -3.37 11.55 -7.16
C ARG A 445 -3.72 11.72 -8.64
N LEU A 446 -3.14 12.72 -9.30
CA LEU A 446 -3.32 12.96 -10.72
C LEU A 446 -2.83 11.79 -11.58
N GLU A 447 -1.62 11.28 -11.31
CA GLU A 447 -1.07 10.11 -12.02
C GLU A 447 -1.97 8.88 -11.85
N GLY A 448 -2.45 8.62 -10.63
CA GLY A 448 -3.30 7.48 -10.34
C GLY A 448 -4.65 7.56 -11.04
N LEU A 449 -5.34 8.70 -10.91
CA LEU A 449 -6.64 8.95 -11.54
C LEU A 449 -6.56 8.87 -13.07
N THR A 450 -5.52 9.45 -13.66
CA THR A 450 -5.37 9.49 -15.13
C THR A 450 -5.07 8.10 -15.71
N ASN A 451 -4.23 7.30 -15.04
CA ASN A 451 -3.69 6.08 -15.64
C ASN A 451 -4.48 4.80 -15.35
N PHE A 452 -5.13 4.67 -14.19
CA PHE A 452 -5.79 3.41 -13.83
C PHE A 452 -6.96 3.57 -12.87
N HIS A 453 -6.87 4.47 -11.88
CA HIS A 453 -7.81 4.46 -10.77
C HIS A 453 -9.22 4.89 -11.20
N ARG A 454 -9.34 5.85 -12.12
CA ARG A 454 -10.66 6.29 -12.61
C ARG A 454 -11.46 5.15 -13.23
N ILE A 455 -10.79 4.24 -13.93
CA ILE A 455 -11.43 3.06 -14.54
C ILE A 455 -11.78 2.00 -13.48
N GLU A 456 -10.94 1.83 -12.46
CA GLU A 456 -11.18 0.85 -11.40
C GLU A 456 -12.09 1.37 -10.27
N CYS A 457 -12.36 2.67 -10.20
CA CYS A 457 -12.94 3.38 -9.06
C CYS A 457 -14.25 2.76 -8.58
N GLU A 458 -15.22 2.62 -9.49
CA GLU A 458 -16.54 2.07 -9.21
C GLU A 458 -16.47 0.56 -8.91
N ALA A 459 -15.61 -0.16 -9.63
CA ALA A 459 -15.47 -1.60 -9.52
C ALA A 459 -14.67 -2.04 -8.28
N LEU A 460 -13.89 -1.15 -7.67
CA LEU A 460 -12.90 -1.52 -6.66
C LEU A 460 -13.53 -2.19 -5.43
N ALA A 461 -14.69 -1.69 -4.99
CA ALA A 461 -15.44 -2.27 -3.87
C ALA A 461 -15.86 -3.72 -4.19
N THR A 462 -16.39 -3.97 -5.39
CA THR A 462 -16.75 -5.31 -5.86
C THR A 462 -15.52 -6.22 -6.00
N ILE A 463 -14.44 -5.70 -6.60
CA ILE A 463 -13.18 -6.44 -6.78
C ILE A 463 -12.55 -6.83 -5.43
N SER A 464 -12.69 -5.99 -4.39
CA SER A 464 -12.15 -6.25 -3.05
C SER A 464 -12.69 -7.53 -2.40
N VAL A 465 -13.92 -7.93 -2.74
CA VAL A 465 -14.57 -9.14 -2.21
C VAL A 465 -14.12 -10.40 -2.94
N LEU A 466 -13.55 -10.26 -4.14
CA LEU A 466 -13.02 -11.39 -4.91
C LEU A 466 -11.76 -11.96 -4.25
N LYS A 467 -11.62 -13.28 -4.23
CA LYS A 467 -10.50 -13.92 -3.51
C LYS A 467 -9.17 -13.88 -4.28
N PHE A 468 -9.13 -13.42 -5.53
CA PHE A 468 -7.92 -13.40 -6.40
C PHE A 468 -7.20 -12.06 -6.43
N PRO A 469 -5.95 -11.99 -6.93
CA PRO A 469 -5.29 -10.73 -7.27
C PRO A 469 -5.89 -10.09 -8.54
N CYS A 470 -7.23 -10.01 -8.61
CA CYS A 470 -7.98 -9.48 -9.75
C CYS A 470 -7.52 -8.07 -10.12
N ILE A 471 -7.18 -7.23 -9.14
CA ILE A 471 -6.76 -5.85 -9.39
C ILE A 471 -5.48 -5.75 -10.20
N SER A 472 -4.52 -6.67 -9.99
CA SER A 472 -3.28 -6.69 -10.75
C SER A 472 -3.55 -7.10 -12.20
N ALA A 473 -4.38 -8.13 -12.41
CA ALA A 473 -4.81 -8.54 -13.74
C ALA A 473 -5.59 -7.42 -14.45
N TYR A 474 -6.50 -6.76 -13.75
CA TYR A 474 -7.31 -5.65 -14.26
C TYR A 474 -6.42 -4.48 -14.72
N ARG A 475 -5.47 -4.05 -13.89
CA ARG A 475 -4.48 -3.02 -14.28
C ARG A 475 -3.58 -3.47 -15.43
N MET A 476 -3.23 -4.76 -15.53
CA MET A 476 -2.48 -5.27 -16.68
C MET A 476 -3.29 -5.15 -17.98
N LEU A 477 -4.60 -5.39 -17.93
CA LEU A 477 -5.49 -5.22 -19.07
C LEU A 477 -5.63 -3.75 -19.44
N ILE A 478 -5.84 -2.85 -18.47
CA ILE A 478 -5.93 -1.40 -18.72
C ILE A 478 -4.66 -0.86 -19.40
N LYS A 479 -3.48 -1.29 -18.95
CA LYS A 479 -2.20 -0.84 -19.50
C LYS A 479 -1.89 -1.38 -20.90
N ASN A 480 -2.64 -2.38 -21.41
CA ASN A 480 -2.34 -3.01 -22.68
C ASN A 480 -3.53 -2.96 -23.64
N SER A 481 -3.26 -2.63 -24.90
CA SER A 481 -4.23 -2.87 -25.98
C SER A 481 -4.49 -4.37 -26.15
N TYR A 482 -5.70 -4.73 -26.59
CA TYR A 482 -6.04 -6.10 -27.01
C TYR A 482 -5.00 -6.71 -27.96
N VAL A 483 -4.51 -5.93 -28.93
CA VAL A 483 -3.48 -6.38 -29.90
C VAL A 483 -2.19 -6.82 -29.21
N LYS A 484 -1.67 -6.00 -28.28
CA LYS A 484 -0.48 -6.35 -27.49
C LYS A 484 -0.71 -7.62 -26.65
N LEU A 485 -1.87 -7.76 -26.01
CA LEU A 485 -2.19 -8.94 -25.22
C LEU A 485 -2.27 -10.20 -26.09
N LYS A 486 -2.94 -10.12 -27.24
CA LYS A 486 -3.05 -11.21 -28.21
C LYS A 486 -1.69 -11.69 -28.70
N ASN A 487 -0.74 -10.78 -28.91
CA ASN A 487 0.61 -11.12 -29.34
C ASN A 487 1.46 -11.75 -28.20
N LEU A 488 1.07 -11.60 -26.94
CA LEU A 488 1.78 -12.14 -25.77
C LEU A 488 1.28 -13.53 -25.35
N ILE A 489 0.09 -13.93 -25.79
CA ILE A 489 -0.49 -15.24 -25.52
C ILE A 489 0.01 -16.20 -26.63
N PRO A 490 0.73 -17.28 -26.30
CA PRO A 490 1.10 -18.30 -27.29
C PRO A 490 -0.17 -18.84 -27.96
N GLN A 491 -0.16 -18.92 -29.30
CA GLN A 491 -1.22 -19.56 -30.08
C GLN A 491 -1.30 -21.05 -29.81
#